data_AF-R8HAY5-F1
#
_entry.id   AF-R8HAY5-F1
#
_cell.length_a   1.000
_cell.length_b   1.000
_cell.length_c   1.000
_cell.angle_alpha   90.00
_cell.angle_beta   90.00
_cell.angle_gamma   90.00
#
_symmetry.space_group_name_H-M   'P 1'
#
loop_
_entity.id
_entity.type
_entity.pdbx_description
1 polymer ?
#
loop_
_entity_poly.entity_id
_entity_poly.type
_entity_poly.pdbx_seq_one_letter_code
_entity_poly.pdbx_strand_id
1 'polypeptide(L)'
;MAKATNEKEEKKRRGCGCFGCLGIIILLIILIGSCAKGSDSDKSDKASTSIKQEETKKSEEVKEDEKKQQDLQKQQEEQKKHEELKKQEAEQKRQQELQKQREEQQKQQELKKQQEQQNQNKQKEATPQQKTNKVSEQNGTCNIKGNKNSKGEKIYHMPGQQFYDKTNAEETFCSAADAQAAGYRASKR
;
A
#
# COMPACT_ATOMS: atom_id res chain seq x y z
N MET A 1 -41.43 5.67 -4.20
CA MET A 1 -42.23 4.62 -4.88
C MET A 1 -41.56 4.30 -6.22
N ALA A 2 -41.90 3.17 -6.87
CA ALA A 2 -41.06 2.45 -7.87
C ALA A 2 -39.84 1.79 -7.19
N LYS A 3 -39.85 0.52 -6.76
CA LYS A 3 -40.31 -0.79 -7.32
C LYS A 3 -39.22 -1.43 -8.19
N ALA A 4 -38.78 -2.61 -7.74
CA ALA A 4 -37.61 -3.33 -8.25
C ALA A 4 -37.95 -4.30 -9.39
N THR A 5 -36.91 -4.75 -10.09
CA THR A 5 -36.73 -6.16 -10.48
C THR A 5 -35.26 -6.54 -10.43
N ASN A 6 -34.98 -7.74 -9.93
CA ASN A 6 -33.65 -8.37 -9.85
C ASN A 6 -33.83 -9.75 -10.51
N GLU A 7 -33.29 -9.93 -11.71
CA GLU A 7 -33.43 -11.19 -12.46
C GLU A 7 -32.19 -12.06 -12.28
N LYS A 8 -32.34 -13.10 -11.45
CA LYS A 8 -31.48 -14.28 -11.47
C LYS A 8 -31.98 -15.23 -12.56
N GLU A 9 -31.23 -15.41 -13.63
CA GLU A 9 -31.40 -16.59 -14.50
C GLU A 9 -30.49 -17.73 -14.01
N GLU A 10 -31.08 -18.74 -13.35
CA GLU A 10 -30.43 -20.05 -13.22
C GLU A 10 -30.56 -20.83 -14.53
N LYS A 11 -29.47 -20.91 -15.32
CA LYS A 11 -29.42 -21.80 -16.49
C LYS A 11 -28.84 -23.18 -16.13
N LYS A 12 -29.80 -24.10 -15.99
CA LYS A 12 -29.76 -25.55 -15.78
C LYS A 12 -28.55 -26.29 -16.38
N ARG A 13 -27.99 -27.21 -15.58
CA ARG A 13 -26.82 -28.06 -15.90
C ARG A 13 -27.06 -28.96 -17.14
N ARG A 14 -26.02 -29.14 -17.96
CA ARG A 14 -25.77 -30.36 -18.76
C ARG A 14 -24.28 -30.71 -18.65
N GLY A 15 -23.96 -31.79 -17.95
CA GLY A 15 -22.58 -32.27 -17.86
C GLY A 15 -22.15 -32.93 -19.18
N CYS A 16 -21.05 -32.47 -19.76
CA CYS A 16 -20.43 -33.14 -20.90
C CYS A 16 -19.71 -34.40 -20.39
N GLY A 17 -20.40 -35.54 -20.40
CA GLY A 17 -19.89 -36.80 -19.86
C GLY A 17 -18.80 -37.41 -20.74
N CYS A 18 -17.58 -37.53 -20.20
CA CYS A 18 -16.43 -38.18 -20.84
C CYS A 18 -16.55 -39.72 -20.89
N PHE A 19 -17.67 -40.24 -21.41
CA PHE A 19 -17.92 -41.69 -21.54
C PHE A 19 -17.57 -42.23 -22.94
N GLY A 20 -17.35 -41.36 -23.93
CA GLY A 20 -16.97 -41.77 -25.29
C GLY A 20 -15.63 -42.51 -25.37
N CYS A 21 -14.58 -42.00 -24.72
CA CYS A 21 -13.25 -42.64 -24.76
C CYS A 21 -13.19 -43.94 -23.95
N LEU A 22 -13.85 -44.00 -22.79
CA LEU A 22 -13.82 -45.20 -21.94
C LEU A 22 -14.54 -46.39 -22.58
N GLY A 23 -15.63 -46.16 -23.32
CA GLY A 23 -16.32 -47.21 -24.08
C GLY A 23 -15.45 -47.84 -25.17
N ILE A 24 -14.66 -47.02 -25.89
CA ILE A 24 -13.75 -47.49 -26.95
C ILE A 24 -12.61 -48.34 -26.37
N ILE A 25 -12.04 -47.93 -25.24
CA ILE A 25 -10.94 -48.66 -24.57
C ILE A 25 -11.41 -50.05 -24.12
N ILE A 26 -12.60 -50.16 -23.55
CA ILE A 26 -13.18 -51.45 -23.13
C ILE A 26 -13.40 -52.39 -24.34
N LEU A 27 -13.88 -51.84 -25.46
CA LEU A 27 -14.12 -52.61 -26.69
C LEU A 27 -12.80 -53.17 -27.26
N LEU A 28 -11.72 -52.38 -27.26
CA LEU A 28 -10.39 -52.83 -27.71
C LEU A 28 -9.79 -53.94 -26.84
N ILE A 29 -9.97 -53.88 -25.52
CA ILE A 29 -9.47 -54.92 -24.59
C ILE A 29 -10.16 -56.28 -24.87
N ILE A 30 -11.46 -56.27 -25.15
CA ILE A 30 -12.23 -57.49 -25.46
C ILE A 30 -11.77 -58.12 -26.78
N LEU A 31 -11.41 -57.31 -27.79
CA LEU A 31 -10.90 -57.79 -29.08
C LEU A 31 -9.50 -58.43 -28.97
N ILE A 32 -8.64 -57.93 -28.10
CA ILE A 32 -7.28 -58.49 -27.89
C ILE A 32 -7.32 -59.75 -27.01
N GLY A 33 -8.26 -59.83 -26.07
CA GLY A 33 -8.36 -60.92 -25.09
C GLY A 33 -8.74 -62.32 -25.62
N SER A 34 -8.96 -62.49 -26.93
CA SER A 34 -9.49 -63.75 -27.51
C SER A 34 -8.44 -64.69 -28.12
N CYS A 35 -7.14 -64.34 -28.09
CA CYS A 35 -6.07 -65.14 -28.71
C CYS A 35 -5.06 -65.72 -27.70
N ALA A 36 -5.55 -66.40 -26.65
CA ALA A 36 -4.70 -67.02 -25.63
C ALA A 36 -5.20 -68.40 -25.16
N LYS A 37 -5.35 -69.38 -26.07
CA LYS A 37 -5.41 -70.80 -25.68
C LYS A 37 -5.02 -71.78 -26.80
N GLY A 38 -4.05 -72.65 -26.48
CA GLY A 38 -3.67 -73.86 -27.22
C GLY A 38 -2.41 -73.71 -28.11
N SER A 39 -1.54 -74.71 -28.25
CA SER A 39 -1.29 -75.96 -27.47
C SER A 39 -0.17 -76.76 -28.17
N ASP A 40 0.87 -77.19 -27.43
CA ASP A 40 1.86 -78.26 -27.80
C ASP A 40 2.67 -78.01 -29.12
N SER A 41 3.88 -78.53 -29.41
CA SER A 41 4.99 -79.24 -28.73
C SER A 41 6.28 -78.96 -29.59
N ASP A 42 7.51 -79.45 -29.39
CA ASP A 42 8.06 -80.46 -28.46
C ASP A 42 9.56 -80.17 -28.11
N LYS A 43 10.08 -81.00 -27.21
CA LYS A 43 11.44 -81.31 -26.74
C LYS A 43 12.62 -81.27 -27.74
N SER A 44 13.73 -80.63 -27.34
CA SER A 44 15.07 -81.24 -27.42
C SER A 44 16.12 -80.47 -26.60
N ASP A 45 16.95 -81.19 -25.84
CA ASP A 45 17.92 -80.64 -24.90
C ASP A 45 19.18 -80.06 -25.57
N LYS A 46 19.59 -78.82 -25.21
CA LYS A 46 21.00 -78.40 -25.32
C LYS A 46 21.41 -77.34 -24.29
N ALA A 47 21.37 -77.71 -23.02
CA ALA A 47 21.88 -76.89 -21.93
C ALA A 47 23.43 -76.80 -21.94
N SER A 48 23.99 -75.85 -22.70
CA SER A 48 25.26 -75.14 -22.40
C SER A 48 25.67 -74.24 -23.57
N THR A 49 25.19 -72.99 -23.56
CA THR A 49 25.79 -71.73 -24.09
C THR A 49 24.67 -70.72 -24.32
N SER A 50 24.19 -70.07 -23.25
CA SER A 50 23.22 -68.94 -23.34
C SER A 50 23.25 -68.00 -22.14
N ILE A 51 23.70 -68.45 -20.96
CA ILE A 51 23.71 -67.64 -19.71
C ILE A 51 24.63 -66.39 -19.79
N LYS A 52 25.49 -66.26 -20.81
CA LYS A 52 26.39 -65.10 -20.98
C LYS A 52 25.91 -64.02 -21.98
N GLN A 53 24.67 -64.11 -22.49
CA GLN A 53 24.10 -63.10 -23.42
C GLN A 53 22.84 -62.40 -22.90
N GLU A 54 22.13 -62.96 -21.91
CA GLU A 54 21.01 -62.25 -21.25
C GLU A 54 21.50 -61.19 -20.24
N GLU A 55 22.59 -61.44 -19.52
CA GLU A 55 23.13 -60.47 -18.54
C GLU A 55 23.62 -59.17 -19.18
N THR A 56 24.25 -59.24 -20.37
CA THR A 56 24.74 -58.05 -21.08
C THR A 56 23.62 -57.19 -21.62
N LYS A 57 22.60 -57.79 -22.26
CA LYS A 57 21.43 -57.03 -22.75
C LYS A 57 20.66 -56.37 -21.61
N LYS A 58 20.41 -57.10 -20.52
CA LYS A 58 19.72 -56.58 -19.33
C LYS A 58 20.52 -55.47 -18.62
N SER A 59 21.86 -55.51 -18.68
CA SER A 59 22.74 -54.46 -18.14
C SER A 59 22.79 -53.18 -18.98
N GLU A 60 22.53 -53.27 -20.28
CA GLU A 60 22.42 -52.11 -21.18
C GLU A 60 21.04 -51.44 -21.06
N GLU A 61 19.96 -52.24 -21.07
CA GLU A 61 18.58 -51.76 -20.96
C GLU A 61 18.33 -51.04 -19.63
N VAL A 62 18.83 -51.57 -18.50
CA VAL A 62 18.74 -50.91 -17.18
C VAL A 62 19.48 -49.57 -17.14
N LYS A 63 20.63 -49.43 -17.82
CA LYS A 63 21.36 -48.16 -17.89
C LYS A 63 20.70 -47.12 -18.79
N GLU A 64 20.03 -47.57 -19.85
CA GLU A 64 19.25 -46.69 -20.71
C GLU A 64 18.02 -46.14 -19.95
N ASP A 65 17.32 -46.98 -19.20
CA ASP A 65 16.19 -46.57 -18.35
C ASP A 65 16.61 -45.65 -17.20
N GLU A 66 17.70 -45.93 -16.47
CA GLU A 66 18.24 -45.02 -15.44
C GLU A 66 18.57 -43.64 -16.03
N LYS A 67 19.27 -43.60 -17.18
CA LYS A 67 19.60 -42.34 -17.86
C LYS A 67 18.35 -41.58 -18.30
N LYS A 68 17.35 -42.28 -18.84
CA LYS A 68 16.07 -41.70 -19.28
C LYS A 68 15.24 -41.17 -18.10
N GLN A 69 15.29 -41.84 -16.95
CA GLN A 69 14.70 -41.38 -15.70
C GLN A 69 15.41 -40.13 -15.17
N GLN A 70 16.74 -40.09 -15.24
CA GLN A 70 17.55 -38.92 -14.85
C GLN A 70 17.30 -37.71 -15.77
N ASP A 71 17.25 -37.92 -17.09
CA ASP A 71 16.94 -36.87 -18.08
C ASP A 71 15.52 -36.31 -17.86
N LEU A 72 14.53 -37.16 -17.56
CA LEU A 72 13.16 -36.74 -17.23
C LEU A 72 13.10 -35.96 -15.90
N GLN A 73 13.81 -36.41 -14.87
CA GLN A 73 13.86 -35.73 -13.57
C GLN A 73 14.49 -34.34 -13.70
N LYS A 74 15.57 -34.22 -14.47
CA LYS A 74 16.22 -32.93 -14.79
C LYS A 74 15.28 -32.00 -15.56
N GLN A 75 14.54 -32.51 -16.54
CA GLN A 75 13.57 -31.72 -17.30
C GLN A 75 12.42 -31.21 -16.40
N GLN A 76 11.95 -32.01 -15.44
CA GLN A 76 10.97 -31.57 -14.44
C GLN A 76 11.52 -30.53 -13.48
N GLU A 77 12.79 -30.62 -13.08
CA GLU A 77 13.46 -29.63 -12.24
C GLU A 77 13.63 -28.29 -12.97
N GLU A 78 14.06 -28.31 -14.23
CA GLU A 78 14.15 -27.13 -15.08
C GLU A 78 12.78 -26.46 -15.29
N GLN A 79 11.71 -27.24 -15.49
CA GLN A 79 10.34 -26.73 -15.57
C GLN A 79 9.88 -26.06 -14.27
N LYS A 80 10.09 -26.70 -13.12
CA LYS A 80 9.77 -26.13 -11.79
C LYS A 80 10.54 -24.83 -11.54
N LYS A 81 11.83 -24.81 -11.87
CA LYS A 81 12.69 -23.62 -11.72
C LYS A 81 12.23 -22.45 -12.61
N HIS A 82 11.76 -22.74 -13.82
CA HIS A 82 11.19 -21.72 -14.73
C HIS A 82 9.83 -21.20 -14.25
N GLU A 83 8.98 -22.06 -13.69
CA GLU A 83 7.72 -21.65 -13.07
C GLU A 83 7.95 -20.79 -11.82
N GLU A 84 8.89 -21.19 -10.95
CA GLU A 84 9.27 -20.42 -9.78
C GLU A 84 9.86 -19.05 -10.16
N LEU A 85 10.75 -18.98 -11.15
CA LEU A 85 11.30 -17.72 -11.65
C LEU A 85 10.20 -16.78 -12.17
N LYS A 86 9.23 -17.30 -12.93
CA LYS A 86 8.06 -16.52 -13.39
C LYS A 86 7.20 -16.03 -12.23
N LYS A 87 7.02 -16.84 -11.18
CA LYS A 87 6.29 -16.46 -9.97
C LYS A 87 7.01 -15.35 -9.20
N GLN A 88 8.33 -15.46 -9.05
CA GLN A 88 9.18 -14.43 -8.44
C GLN A 88 9.14 -13.11 -9.24
N GLU A 89 9.23 -13.17 -10.58
CA GLU A 89 9.13 -11.98 -11.44
C GLU A 89 7.75 -11.30 -11.34
N ALA A 90 6.67 -12.09 -11.33
CA ALA A 90 5.31 -11.59 -11.15
C ALA A 90 5.09 -10.95 -9.77
N GLU A 91 5.66 -11.55 -8.71
CA GLU A 91 5.63 -10.98 -7.36
C GLU A 91 6.45 -9.69 -7.28
N GLN A 92 7.65 -9.66 -7.84
CA GLN A 92 8.49 -8.46 -7.89
C GLN A 92 7.80 -7.31 -8.63
N LYS A 93 7.16 -7.58 -9.78
CA LYS A 93 6.35 -6.59 -10.51
C LYS A 93 5.19 -6.07 -9.67
N ARG A 94 4.49 -6.95 -8.94
CA ARG A 94 3.39 -6.56 -8.03
C ARG A 94 3.90 -5.69 -6.86
N GLN A 95 5.07 -6.00 -6.31
CA GLN A 95 5.70 -5.19 -5.25
C GLN A 95 6.12 -3.81 -5.78
N GLN A 96 6.72 -3.74 -6.98
CA GLN A 96 7.07 -2.48 -7.65
C GLN A 96 5.84 -1.61 -7.95
N GLU A 97 4.76 -2.20 -8.43
CA GLU A 97 3.50 -1.47 -8.67
C GLU A 97 2.91 -0.93 -7.36
N LEU A 98 2.88 -1.74 -6.30
CA LEU A 98 2.41 -1.32 -4.98
C LEU A 98 3.27 -0.20 -4.39
N GLN A 99 4.59 -0.24 -4.57
CA GLN A 99 5.49 0.84 -4.17
C GLN A 99 5.15 2.13 -4.93
N LYS A 100 5.03 2.06 -6.26
CA LYS A 100 4.69 3.22 -7.10
C LYS A 100 3.34 3.84 -6.70
N GLN A 101 2.33 3.02 -6.40
CA GLN A 101 1.03 3.49 -5.91
C GLN A 101 1.15 4.18 -4.53
N ARG A 102 2.00 3.68 -3.63
CA ARG A 102 2.27 4.33 -2.32
C ARG A 102 3.00 5.66 -2.47
N GLU A 103 4.01 5.74 -3.33
CA GLU A 103 4.74 6.98 -3.63
C GLU A 103 3.81 8.04 -4.24
N GLU A 104 2.92 7.64 -5.16
CA GLU A 104 1.91 8.55 -5.72
C GLU A 104 0.93 9.04 -4.65
N GLN A 105 0.41 8.14 -3.79
CA GLN A 105 -0.46 8.53 -2.67
C GLN A 105 0.24 9.47 -1.69
N GLN A 106 1.53 9.23 -1.37
CA GLN A 106 2.32 10.12 -0.51
C GLN A 106 2.48 11.51 -1.15
N LYS A 107 2.79 11.57 -2.45
CA LYS A 107 2.92 12.84 -3.18
C LYS A 107 1.60 13.61 -3.25
N GLN A 108 0.47 12.92 -3.42
CA GLN A 108 -0.87 13.53 -3.36
C GLN A 108 -1.19 14.06 -1.95
N GLN A 109 -0.86 13.30 -0.89
CA GLN A 109 -1.03 13.75 0.50
C GLN A 109 -0.14 14.95 0.84
N GLU A 110 1.09 14.98 0.36
CA GLU A 110 2.00 16.11 0.55
C GLU A 110 1.49 17.36 -0.16
N LEU A 111 1.08 17.25 -1.43
CA LEU A 111 0.49 18.37 -2.18
C LEU A 111 -0.76 18.92 -1.47
N LYS A 112 -1.62 18.05 -0.93
CA LYS A 112 -2.78 18.45 -0.15
C LYS A 112 -2.38 19.21 1.13
N LYS A 113 -1.39 18.73 1.88
CA LYS A 113 -0.85 19.43 3.06
C LYS A 113 -0.26 20.81 2.71
N GLN A 114 0.47 20.91 1.59
CA GLN A 114 1.01 22.18 1.11
C GLN A 114 -0.13 23.16 0.74
N GLN A 115 -1.18 22.70 0.05
CA GLN A 115 -2.37 23.50 -0.24
C GLN A 115 -3.11 23.94 1.03
N GLU A 116 -3.29 23.05 2.01
CA GLU A 116 -3.91 23.38 3.30
C GLU A 116 -3.09 24.44 4.07
N GLN A 117 -1.75 24.33 4.08
CA GLN A 117 -0.87 25.35 4.67
C GLN A 117 -0.94 26.69 3.93
N GLN A 118 -0.95 26.69 2.59
CA GLN A 118 -1.12 27.90 1.79
C GLN A 118 -2.47 28.58 2.07
N ASN A 119 -3.55 27.80 2.17
CA ASN A 119 -4.89 28.31 2.50
C ASN A 119 -4.95 28.88 3.93
N GLN A 120 -4.30 28.24 4.92
CA GLN A 120 -4.19 28.77 6.28
C GLN A 120 -3.37 30.06 6.34
N ASN A 121 -2.30 30.18 5.54
CA ASN A 121 -1.52 31.41 5.46
C ASN A 121 -2.31 32.53 4.76
N LYS A 122 -3.04 32.24 3.67
CA LYS A 122 -3.95 33.21 3.04
C LYS A 122 -5.07 33.68 3.97
N GLN A 123 -5.62 32.81 4.82
CA GLN A 123 -6.59 33.23 5.84
C GLN A 123 -5.97 34.10 6.95
N LYS A 124 -4.68 33.92 7.25
CA LYS A 124 -3.91 34.81 8.14
C LYS A 124 -3.57 36.17 7.50
N GLU A 125 -3.40 36.24 6.18
CA GLU A 125 -3.22 37.51 5.45
C GLU A 125 -4.53 38.26 5.18
N ALA A 126 -5.63 37.53 4.94
CA ALA A 126 -6.97 38.11 4.77
C ALA A 126 -7.61 38.59 6.09
N THR A 127 -6.96 38.35 7.22
CA THR A 127 -7.32 38.92 8.53
C THR A 127 -6.24 39.94 8.91
N PRO A 128 -6.57 41.23 9.13
CA PRO A 128 -5.58 42.20 9.62
C PRO A 128 -5.05 41.81 11.01
N GLN A 129 -3.92 41.09 11.07
CA GLN A 129 -3.31 40.68 12.33
C GLN A 129 -2.56 41.84 12.99
N GLN A 130 -3.33 42.69 13.67
CA GLN A 130 -2.88 43.26 14.94
C GLN A 130 -2.64 42.12 15.93
N LYS A 131 -1.42 41.58 15.95
CA LYS A 131 -0.96 40.61 16.95
C LYS A 131 -0.19 41.30 18.07
N THR A 132 -0.90 42.06 18.89
CA THR A 132 -0.47 42.47 20.23
C THR A 132 -1.68 42.57 21.16
N ASN A 133 -1.76 41.63 22.12
CA ASN A 133 -2.50 41.69 23.38
C ASN A 133 -3.57 42.80 23.54
N LYS A 134 -4.74 42.66 22.90
CA LYS A 134 -5.95 43.44 23.24
C LYS A 134 -7.00 42.55 23.90
N VAL A 135 -6.85 42.35 25.20
CA VAL A 135 -8.03 42.20 26.07
C VAL A 135 -8.65 43.60 26.19
N SER A 136 -9.94 43.70 25.87
CA SER A 136 -10.81 44.89 26.02
C SER A 136 -10.28 46.24 25.52
N GLU A 137 -10.65 46.63 24.30
CA GLU A 137 -10.74 48.04 23.88
C GLU A 137 -11.68 48.16 22.65
N GLN A 138 -12.96 47.83 22.88
CA GLN A 138 -14.08 48.04 21.93
C GLN A 138 -14.94 49.23 22.38
N ASN A 139 -14.29 50.31 22.82
CA ASN A 139 -14.89 51.61 23.08
C ASN A 139 -13.90 52.68 22.58
N GLY A 140 -14.33 53.52 21.65
CA GLY A 140 -13.49 54.44 20.86
C GLY A 140 -12.99 55.68 21.61
N THR A 141 -12.53 55.52 22.85
CA THR A 141 -12.04 56.58 23.72
C THR A 141 -10.59 56.30 24.08
N CYS A 142 -9.67 57.09 23.52
CA CYS A 142 -8.25 56.99 23.80
C CYS A 142 -7.99 57.43 25.25
N ASN A 143 -7.90 56.46 26.15
CA ASN A 143 -7.90 56.67 27.60
C ASN A 143 -6.59 56.19 28.25
N ILE A 144 -5.49 56.04 27.50
CA ILE A 144 -4.20 55.65 28.07
C ILE A 144 -3.36 56.92 28.27
N LYS A 145 -3.16 57.32 29.52
CA LYS A 145 -2.47 58.57 29.87
C LYS A 145 -0.96 58.35 29.96
N GLY A 146 -0.19 59.00 29.09
CA GLY A 146 1.28 59.07 29.17
C GLY A 146 1.76 60.34 29.89
N ASN A 147 2.74 60.20 30.76
CA ASN A 147 3.47 61.33 31.35
C ASN A 147 4.96 61.03 31.54
N LYS A 148 5.74 62.05 31.89
CA LYS A 148 7.14 61.95 32.28
C LYS A 148 7.26 62.22 33.77
N ASN A 149 7.92 61.31 34.49
CA ASN A 149 8.16 61.52 35.93
C ASN A 149 9.32 62.51 36.17
N SER A 150 9.52 62.91 37.43
CA SER A 150 10.61 63.82 37.83
C SER A 150 12.02 63.29 37.59
N LYS A 151 12.18 62.01 37.23
CA LYS A 151 13.45 61.39 36.83
C LYS A 151 13.63 61.33 35.30
N GLY A 152 12.70 61.88 34.53
CA GLY A 152 12.71 61.88 33.07
C GLY A 152 12.14 60.62 32.42
N GLU A 153 11.64 59.64 33.18
CA GLU A 153 11.08 58.41 32.61
C GLU A 153 9.68 58.64 32.05
N LYS A 154 9.47 58.23 30.79
CA LYS A 154 8.14 58.15 30.16
C LYS A 154 7.35 56.95 30.69
N ILE A 155 6.20 57.18 31.31
CA ILE A 155 5.32 56.14 31.88
C ILE A 155 3.90 56.31 31.33
N TYR A 156 3.25 55.22 30.93
CA TYR A 156 1.82 55.23 30.60
C TYR A 156 0.99 54.52 31.67
N HIS A 157 -0.23 55.03 31.86
CA HIS A 157 -1.22 54.53 32.79
C HIS A 157 -2.48 54.10 32.04
N MET A 158 -2.93 52.87 32.27
CA MET A 158 -4.21 52.38 31.78
C MET A 158 -5.35 52.71 32.77
N PRO A 159 -6.60 52.84 32.29
CA PRO A 159 -7.76 52.98 33.17
C PRO A 159 -7.81 51.89 34.23
N GLY A 160 -8.10 52.27 35.48
CA GLY A 160 -8.15 51.36 36.63
C GLY A 160 -6.81 51.07 37.33
N GLN A 161 -5.68 51.57 36.82
CA GLN A 161 -4.41 51.53 37.57
C GLN A 161 -4.41 52.53 38.73
N GLN A 162 -3.66 52.25 39.80
CA GLN A 162 -3.66 53.01 41.06
C GLN A 162 -3.38 54.51 40.87
N PHE A 163 -2.64 54.85 39.81
CA PHE A 163 -2.17 56.20 39.53
C PHE A 163 -2.86 56.86 38.33
N TYR A 164 -3.85 56.21 37.71
CA TYR A 164 -4.51 56.70 36.51
C TYR A 164 -5.20 58.07 36.71
N ASP A 165 -6.00 58.22 37.77
CA ASP A 165 -6.81 59.44 37.96
C ASP A 165 -5.98 60.65 38.37
N LYS A 166 -4.93 60.43 39.18
CA LYS A 166 -4.01 61.50 39.62
C LYS A 166 -2.99 61.90 38.54
N THR A 167 -2.79 61.09 37.51
CA THR A 167 -1.86 61.40 36.42
C THR A 167 -2.51 62.46 35.52
N ASN A 168 -1.84 63.61 35.41
CA ASN A 168 -2.04 64.53 34.31
C ASN A 168 -1.27 64.01 33.09
N ALA A 169 -1.92 63.95 31.93
CA ALA A 169 -1.34 63.38 30.71
C ALA A 169 -0.60 64.46 29.93
N GLU A 170 0.66 64.20 29.57
CA GLU A 170 1.39 64.93 28.52
C GLU A 170 0.97 64.44 27.13
N GLU A 171 0.63 63.16 27.01
CA GLU A 171 0.27 62.49 25.76
C GLU A 171 -0.79 61.43 26.05
N THR A 172 -1.71 61.18 25.11
CA THR A 172 -2.81 60.22 25.31
C THR A 172 -2.90 59.24 24.15
N PHE A 173 -3.00 57.95 24.47
CA PHE A 173 -2.94 56.85 23.50
C PHE A 173 -4.23 56.04 23.42
N CYS A 174 -4.46 55.43 22.26
CA CYS A 174 -5.61 54.56 21.97
C CYS A 174 -5.27 53.06 22.09
N SER A 175 -4.00 52.74 22.28
CA SER A 175 -3.52 51.41 22.65
C SER A 175 -2.21 51.47 23.43
N ALA A 176 -1.92 50.42 24.20
CA ALA A 176 -0.64 50.27 24.88
C ALA A 176 0.54 50.14 23.90
N ALA A 177 0.30 49.69 22.66
CA ALA A 177 1.33 49.58 21.63
C ALA A 177 1.78 50.95 21.13
N ASP A 178 0.85 51.90 20.95
CA ASP A 178 1.17 53.28 20.54
C ASP A 178 2.00 53.98 21.61
N ALA A 179 1.63 53.81 22.89
CA ALA A 179 2.38 54.32 24.03
C ALA A 179 3.82 53.76 24.07
N GLN A 180 3.97 52.46 23.84
CA GLN A 180 5.29 51.81 23.78
C GLN A 180 6.12 52.28 22.58
N ALA A 181 5.50 52.48 21.40
CA ALA A 181 6.15 53.02 20.22
C ALA A 181 6.63 54.48 20.42
N ALA A 182 5.87 55.28 21.16
CA ALA A 182 6.27 56.62 21.60
C ALA A 182 7.32 56.61 22.75
N GLY A 183 7.76 55.44 23.19
CA GLY A 183 8.82 55.25 24.19
C GLY A 183 8.34 55.28 25.65
N TYR A 184 7.05 55.12 25.92
CA TYR A 184 6.51 55.02 27.28
C TYR A 184 6.52 53.57 27.76
N ARG A 185 7.04 53.33 28.97
CA ARG A 185 6.90 52.04 29.65
C ARG A 185 5.59 51.98 30.46
N ALA A 186 5.08 50.77 30.70
CA ALA A 186 3.92 50.60 31.58
C ALA A 186 4.21 51.11 33.01
N SER A 187 3.18 51.62 33.69
CA SER A 187 3.19 51.74 35.14
C SER A 187 3.30 50.36 35.79
N LYS A 188 3.96 50.29 36.96
CA LYS A 188 4.06 49.09 37.79
C LYS A 188 2.96 49.01 38.87
N ARG A 189 2.07 50.00 38.90
CA ARG A 189 1.01 50.26 39.91
C ARG A 189 -0.12 51.05 39.26
#